data_AF-A0A2W5SKP6-F1
#
_entry.id   AF-A0A2W5SKP6-F1
#
_cell.length_a   1.000
_cell.length_b   1.000
_cell.length_c   1.000
_cell.angle_alpha   90.00
_cell.angle_beta   90.00
_cell.angle_gamma   90.00
#
_symmetry.space_group_name_H-M   'P 1'
#
loop_
_entity.id
_entity.type
_entity.pdbx_description
1 polymer ?
#
loop_
_entity_poly.entity_id
_entity_poly.type
_entity_poly.pdbx_seq_one_letter_code
_entity_poly.pdbx_strand_id
1 'polypeptide(L)'
;MTTVSVYSYTHSVRYVADNILKSLKDILLFSGLDPQKFVQDKESNLRALTAWMESQHLRSVKLQIIDPRTDTMVFRWDLEISYGWTGGDGSFWTDTTQLRYAITKAGLVPSQCRYSLLLTVAPGAP
;
A
#
# COMPACT_ATOMS: atom_id res chain seq x y z
N MET A 1 -13.06 1.45 -1.95
CA MET A 1 -12.25 2.38 -1.13
C MET A 1 -12.09 1.74 0.23
N THR A 2 -10.86 1.54 0.69
CA THR A 2 -10.58 0.88 1.97
C THR A 2 -10.02 1.92 2.93
N THR A 3 -10.59 2.04 4.13
CA THR A 3 -10.15 3.00 5.15
C THR A 3 -9.51 2.24 6.30
N VAL A 4 -8.31 2.66 6.71
CA VAL A 4 -7.59 2.10 7.87
C VAL A 4 -7.52 3.16 8.97
N SER A 5 -7.89 2.76 10.18
CA SER A 5 -7.74 3.60 11.38
C SER A 5 -6.35 3.40 11.97
N VAL A 6 -5.65 4.50 12.28
CA VAL A 6 -4.33 4.48 12.91
C VAL A 6 -4.43 5.11 14.30
N TYR A 7 -3.99 4.38 15.32
CA TYR A 7 -3.90 4.88 16.69
C TYR A 7 -2.67 5.74 16.91
N SER A 8 -2.83 6.86 17.61
CA SER A 8 -1.78 7.86 17.83
C SER A 8 -0.72 7.50 18.88
N TYR A 9 -0.60 6.22 19.28
CA TYR A 9 0.45 5.78 20.20
C TYR A 9 1.66 5.29 19.39
N THR A 10 2.88 5.69 19.73
CA THR A 10 4.11 5.40 18.97
C THR A 10 4.31 3.91 18.66
N HIS A 11 3.95 3.03 19.62
CA HIS A 11 3.97 1.58 19.39
C HIS A 11 2.90 1.10 18.38
N SER A 12 1.74 1.75 18.35
CA SER A 12 0.66 1.45 17.43
C SER A 12 0.96 1.92 16.00
N VAL A 13 1.59 3.09 15.83
CA VAL A 13 1.89 3.62 14.49
C VAL A 13 2.85 2.72 13.72
N ARG A 14 3.97 2.32 14.35
CA ARG A 14 4.94 1.43 13.71
C ARG A 14 4.34 0.06 13.41
N TYR A 15 3.50 -0.45 14.30
CA TYR A 15 2.80 -1.71 14.11
C TYR A 15 1.82 -1.65 12.93
N VAL A 16 1.03 -0.57 12.82
CA VAL A 16 0.13 -0.36 11.67
C VAL A 16 0.93 -0.20 10.38
N ALA A 17 2.06 0.53 10.40
CA ALA A 17 2.92 0.68 9.24
C ALA A 17 3.48 -0.67 8.73
N ASP A 18 3.96 -1.53 9.64
CA ASP A 18 4.45 -2.87 9.25
C ASP A 18 3.30 -3.76 8.73
N ASN A 19 2.12 -3.71 9.36
CA ASN A 19 0.93 -4.42 8.87
C ASN A 19 0.51 -3.95 7.47
N ILE A 20 0.53 -2.64 7.19
CA ILE A 20 0.23 -2.11 5.85
C ILE A 20 1.22 -2.66 4.82
N LEU A 21 2.51 -2.61 5.11
CA LEU A 21 3.54 -3.14 4.20
C LEU A 21 3.42 -4.65 4.02
N LYS A 22 3.07 -5.39 5.08
CA LYS A 22 2.83 -6.83 5.00
C LYS A 22 1.63 -7.15 4.11
N SER A 23 0.50 -6.48 4.31
CA SER A 23 -0.68 -6.62 3.45
C SER A 23 -0.36 -6.29 1.99
N LEU A 24 0.38 -5.20 1.71
CA LEU A 24 0.80 -4.85 0.36
C LEU A 24 1.70 -5.92 -0.27
N LYS A 25 2.65 -6.47 0.49
CA LYS A 25 3.50 -7.58 0.04
C LYS A 25 2.68 -8.82 -0.29
N ASP A 26 1.74 -9.19 0.57
CA ASP A 26 0.87 -10.34 0.37
C ASP A 26 -0.01 -10.15 -0.87
N ILE A 27 -0.50 -8.94 -1.12
CA ILE A 27 -1.24 -8.57 -2.34
C ILE A 27 -0.38 -8.78 -3.59
N LEU A 28 0.87 -8.32 -3.59
CA LEU A 28 1.80 -8.51 -4.71
C LEU A 28 2.05 -10.01 -4.96
N LEU A 29 2.33 -10.77 -3.90
CA LEU A 29 2.58 -12.21 -3.95
C LEU A 29 1.37 -12.99 -4.48
N PHE A 30 0.19 -12.80 -3.91
CA PHE A 30 -1.02 -13.52 -4.31
C PHE A 30 -1.49 -13.15 -5.72
N SER A 31 -1.12 -11.96 -6.20
CA SER A 31 -1.41 -11.53 -7.56
C SER A 31 -0.38 -12.05 -8.58
N GLY A 32 0.75 -12.60 -8.13
CA GLY A 32 1.81 -13.14 -8.97
C GLY A 32 2.83 -12.10 -9.47
N LEU A 33 2.87 -10.91 -8.87
CA LEU A 33 3.90 -9.91 -9.17
C LEU A 33 5.21 -10.24 -8.45
N ASP A 34 6.32 -9.67 -8.94
CA ASP A 34 7.63 -9.79 -8.30
C ASP A 34 7.76 -8.86 -7.07
N PRO A 35 7.85 -9.40 -5.84
CA PRO A 35 7.97 -8.58 -4.63
C PRO A 35 9.41 -8.09 -4.35
N GLN A 36 10.42 -8.46 -5.15
CA GLN A 36 11.82 -8.17 -4.80
C GLN A 36 12.08 -6.68 -4.55
N LYS A 37 11.60 -5.80 -5.44
CA LYS A 37 11.76 -4.35 -5.29
C LYS A 37 11.06 -3.84 -4.01
N PHE A 38 9.85 -4.31 -3.74
CA PHE A 38 9.12 -3.96 -2.52
C PHE A 38 9.85 -4.39 -1.24
N VAL A 39 10.51 -5.56 -1.26
CA VAL A 39 11.29 -6.06 -0.11
C VAL A 39 12.56 -5.24 0.09
N GLN A 40 13.25 -4.85 -0.99
CA GLN A 40 14.44 -3.99 -0.92
C GLN A 40 14.10 -2.61 -0.35
N ASP A 41 12.99 -2.02 -0.80
CA ASP A 41 12.55 -0.70 -0.35
C ASP A 41 11.79 -0.75 0.99
N LYS A 42 11.61 -1.93 1.60
CA LYS A 42 10.78 -2.11 2.80
C LYS A 42 11.21 -1.17 3.92
N GLU A 43 12.49 -1.08 4.21
CA GLU A 43 12.98 -0.29 5.34
C GLU A 43 12.77 1.22 5.12
N SER A 44 13.02 1.70 3.90
CA SER A 44 12.77 3.09 3.51
C SER A 44 11.28 3.44 3.59
N ASN A 45 10.43 2.60 3.02
CA ASN A 45 8.98 2.77 3.05
C ASN A 45 8.44 2.74 4.48
N LEU A 46 8.95 1.83 5.33
CA LEU A 46 8.54 1.74 6.74
C LEU A 46 8.91 3.02 7.50
N ARG A 47 10.12 3.56 7.29
CA ARG A 47 10.56 4.82 7.92
C ARG A 47 9.67 6.00 7.49
N ALA A 48 9.42 6.14 6.19
CA ALA A 48 8.57 7.21 5.65
C ALA A 48 7.12 7.12 6.18
N LEU A 49 6.53 5.93 6.12
CA LEU A 49 5.19 5.66 6.64
C LEU A 49 5.10 5.96 8.14
N THR A 50 6.07 5.51 8.93
CA THR A 50 6.10 5.74 10.38
C THR A 50 6.19 7.24 10.67
N ALA A 51 7.13 7.96 10.07
CA ALA A 51 7.32 9.40 10.30
C ALA A 51 6.07 10.23 9.95
N TRP A 52 5.44 9.95 8.80
CA TRP A 52 4.24 10.68 8.38
C TRP A 52 2.99 10.26 9.13
N MET A 53 2.91 9.03 9.64
CA MET A 53 1.82 8.64 10.54
C MET A 53 1.98 9.19 11.95
N GLU A 54 3.20 9.20 12.50
CA GLU A 54 3.49 9.77 13.82
C GLU A 54 3.17 11.27 13.87
N SER A 55 3.53 11.99 12.80
CA SER A 55 3.22 13.41 12.66
C SER A 55 1.78 13.67 12.18
N GLN A 56 0.98 12.63 11.92
CA GLN A 56 -0.41 12.71 11.43
C GLN A 56 -0.58 13.43 10.07
N HIS A 57 0.49 13.46 9.27
CA HIS A 57 0.48 14.05 7.93
C HIS A 57 0.12 13.04 6.83
N LEU A 58 0.24 11.73 7.08
CA LEU A 58 -0.14 10.73 6.08
C LEU A 58 -1.66 10.75 5.84
N ARG A 59 -2.08 10.92 4.60
CA ARG A 59 -3.50 10.96 4.22
C ARG A 59 -3.94 9.69 3.53
N SER A 60 -3.14 9.19 2.60
CA SER A 60 -3.47 7.96 1.88
C SER A 60 -2.25 7.22 1.36
N VAL A 61 -2.35 5.90 1.31
CA VAL A 61 -1.36 5.01 0.69
C VAL A 61 -1.98 4.40 -0.56
N LYS A 62 -1.34 4.55 -1.71
CA LYS A 62 -1.88 4.08 -2.99
C LYS A 62 -0.89 3.14 -3.65
N LEU A 63 -1.35 1.96 -4.05
CA LEU A 63 -0.56 1.02 -4.85
C LEU A 63 -1.11 1.02 -6.26
N GLN A 64 -0.29 1.44 -7.22
CA GLN A 64 -0.64 1.42 -8.64
C GLN A 64 0.09 0.27 -9.32
N ILE A 65 -0.65 -0.47 -10.15
CA ILE A 65 -0.11 -1.48 -11.06
C ILE A 65 -0.21 -0.91 -12.47
N ILE A 66 0.93 -0.90 -13.16
CA ILE A 66 1.13 -0.27 -14.46
C ILE A 66 1.61 -1.34 -15.44
N ASP A 67 1.04 -1.32 -16.64
CA ASP A 67 1.54 -2.10 -17.76
C ASP A 67 2.83 -1.43 -18.30
N PRO A 68 4.00 -2.09 -18.22
CA PRO A 68 5.22 -1.49 -18.75
C PRO A 68 5.23 -1.31 -20.28
N ARG A 69 4.34 -1.98 -21.02
CA ARG A 69 4.29 -1.92 -22.49
C ARG A 69 3.55 -0.68 -22.99
N THR A 70 2.47 -0.33 -22.31
CA THR A 70 1.56 0.77 -22.70
C THR A 70 1.65 1.97 -21.76
N ASP A 71 2.34 1.84 -20.63
CA ASP A 71 2.41 2.82 -19.54
C ASP A 71 1.03 3.19 -18.98
N THR A 72 0.06 2.28 -19.11
CA THR A 72 -1.31 2.48 -18.63
C THR A 72 -1.52 1.86 -17.26
N MET A 73 -2.37 2.50 -16.44
CA MET A 73 -2.76 2.00 -15.13
C MET A 73 -3.73 0.82 -15.28
N VAL A 74 -3.30 -0.37 -14.85
CA VAL A 74 -4.09 -1.61 -14.89
C VAL A 74 -5.03 -1.67 -13.70
N PHE A 75 -4.47 -1.37 -12.52
CA PHE A 75 -5.20 -1.41 -11.27
C PHE A 75 -4.62 -0.40 -10.29
N ARG A 76 -5.50 0.15 -9.45
CA ARG A 76 -5.10 1.05 -8.37
C ARG A 76 -5.83 0.65 -7.11
N TRP A 77 -5.06 0.53 -6.04
CA TRP A 77 -5.56 0.34 -4.71
C TRP A 77 -5.32 1.62 -3.90
N ASP A 78 -6.33 2.06 -3.17
CA ASP A 78 -6.31 3.29 -2.38
C ASP A 78 -6.69 2.97 -0.93
N LEU A 79 -5.77 3.28 -0.01
CA LEU A 79 -5.96 3.28 1.43
C LEU A 79 -6.08 4.70 1.94
N GLU A 80 -7.17 5.00 2.63
CA GLU A 80 -7.27 6.24 3.38
C GLU A 80 -6.88 6.00 4.84
N ILE A 81 -6.07 6.92 5.38
CA ILE A 81 -5.60 6.88 6.76
C ILE A 81 -6.49 7.81 7.58
N SER A 82 -7.20 7.23 8.55
CA SER A 82 -8.01 7.98 9.51
C SER A 82 -7.35 7.95 10.89
N TYR A 83 -7.10 9.13 11.46
CA TYR A 83 -6.60 9.30 12.81
C TYR A 83 -7.79 9.51 13.75
N GLY A 84 -8.40 8.42 14.20
CA GLY A 84 -9.61 8.45 15.02
C GLY A 84 -9.65 7.29 16.03
N TRP A 85 -10.49 7.42 17.05
CA TRP A 85 -10.68 6.41 18.08
C TRP A 85 -11.61 5.29 17.57
N THR A 86 -11.07 4.38 16.78
CA THR A 86 -11.79 3.19 16.29
C THR A 86 -10.88 1.97 16.34
N GLY A 87 -11.41 0.89 16.92
CA GLY A 87 -10.90 -0.46 17.22
C GLY A 87 -9.92 -1.20 16.29
N GLY A 88 -9.15 -0.56 15.40
CA GLY A 88 -8.48 -1.21 14.27
C GLY A 88 -6.96 -1.36 14.39
N ASP A 89 -6.46 -2.59 14.21
CA ASP A 89 -5.03 -2.94 14.28
C ASP A 89 -4.23 -2.60 13.00
N GLY A 90 -4.79 -1.80 12.10
CA GLY A 90 -4.17 -1.45 10.81
C GLY A 90 -4.11 -2.58 9.79
N SER A 91 -4.49 -3.81 10.17
CA SER A 91 -4.58 -4.95 9.26
C SER A 91 -5.77 -4.77 8.33
N PHE A 92 -5.52 -4.85 7.02
CA PHE A 92 -6.56 -4.88 6.00
C PHE A 92 -6.31 -6.01 5.02
N TRP A 93 -7.38 -6.48 4.41
CA TRP A 93 -7.36 -7.44 3.32
C TRP A 93 -8.04 -6.79 2.12
N THR A 94 -7.51 -7.05 0.93
CA THR A 94 -8.17 -6.70 -0.32
C THR A 94 -8.40 -7.97 -1.10
N ASP A 95 -9.40 -7.96 -1.98
CA ASP A 95 -9.66 -9.09 -2.86
C ASP A 95 -8.53 -9.19 -3.91
N THR A 96 -7.59 -10.11 -3.67
CA THR A 96 -6.47 -10.40 -4.58
C THR A 96 -6.91 -11.16 -5.83
N THR A 97 -8.11 -11.75 -5.81
CA THR A 97 -8.70 -12.44 -6.97
C THR A 97 -9.19 -11.43 -7.99
N GLN A 98 -9.80 -10.33 -7.53
CA GLN A 98 -10.15 -9.19 -8.40
C GLN A 98 -8.91 -8.59 -9.06
N LEU A 99 -7.80 -8.48 -8.32
CA LEU A 99 -6.54 -7.96 -8.84
C LEU A 99 -5.95 -8.86 -9.93
N ARG A 100 -5.87 -10.17 -9.64
CA ARG A 100 -5.39 -11.16 -10.62
C ARG A 100 -6.26 -11.18 -11.87
N TYR A 101 -7.58 -11.09 -11.72
CA TYR A 101 -8.53 -11.01 -12.83
C TYR A 101 -8.35 -9.73 -13.66
N ALA A 102 -8.10 -8.58 -13.02
CA ALA A 102 -7.84 -7.33 -13.74
C ALA A 102 -6.55 -7.42 -14.58
N ILE A 103 -5.48 -8.00 -14.03
CA ILE A 103 -4.21 -8.19 -14.73
C ILE A 103 -4.36 -9.16 -15.91
N THR A 104 -5.03 -10.29 -15.73
CA THR A 104 -5.24 -11.26 -16.82
C THR A 104 -6.19 -10.72 -17.89
N LYS A 105 -7.23 -9.97 -17.50
CA LYS A 105 -8.14 -9.30 -18.45
C LYS A 105 -7.42 -8.23 -19.28
N ALA A 106 -6.40 -7.57 -18.72
CA ALA A 106 -5.52 -6.67 -19.44
C ALA A 106 -4.56 -7.39 -20.40
N GLY A 107 -4.57 -8.73 -20.44
CA GLY A 107 -3.68 -9.53 -21.29
C GLY A 107 -2.23 -9.55 -20.80
N LEU A 108 -2.01 -9.21 -19.53
CA LEU A 108 -0.67 -9.09 -18.95
C LEU A 108 -0.31 -10.32 -18.13
N VAL A 109 1.00 -10.59 -18.10
CA VAL A 109 1.56 -11.54 -17.15
C VAL A 109 1.87 -10.76 -15.87
N PRO A 110 1.36 -11.18 -14.69
CA PRO A 110 1.60 -10.46 -13.44
C PRO A 110 3.07 -10.19 -13.14
N SER A 111 3.97 -11.13 -13.47
CA SER A 111 5.41 -10.97 -13.28
C SER A 111 6.06 -9.89 -14.15
N GLN A 112 5.40 -9.47 -15.23
CA GLN A 112 5.87 -8.40 -16.11
C GLN A 112 5.31 -7.03 -15.70
N CYS A 113 4.29 -6.97 -14.84
CA CYS A 113 3.68 -5.70 -14.46
C CYS A 113 4.61 -4.89 -13.54
N ARG A 114 4.63 -3.57 -13.72
CA ARG A 114 5.30 -2.65 -12.81
C ARG A 114 4.33 -2.23 -11.70
N TYR A 115 4.87 -1.94 -10.52
CA TYR A 115 4.11 -1.32 -9.45
C TYR A 115 4.81 -0.10 -8.89
N SER A 116 3.99 0.83 -8.38
CA SER A 116 4.45 2.06 -7.74
C SER A 116 3.65 2.30 -6.47
N LEU A 117 4.36 2.58 -5.36
CA LEU A 117 3.77 2.98 -4.09
C LEU A 117 3.77 4.51 -4.01
N LEU A 118 2.58 5.09 -3.87
CA LEU A 118 2.37 6.52 -3.78
C LEU A 118 1.82 6.87 -2.40
N LEU A 119 2.53 7.72 -1.69
CA LEU A 119 2.16 8.19 -0.37
C LEU A 119 1.68 9.63 -0.49
N THR A 120 0.41 9.87 -0.13
CA THR A 120 -0.16 11.22 -0.11
C THR A 120 -0.02 11.76 1.29
N VAL A 121 0.69 12.88 1.42
CA VAL A 121 0.94 13.57 2.68
C VAL A 121 0.33 14.97 2.65
N ALA A 122 -0.11 15.44 3.81
CA ALA A 122 -0.53 16.82 4.00
C ALA A 122 0.67 17.78 3.82
N PRO A 123 0.42 19.02 3.33
CA PRO A 123 1.46 20.03 3.25
C PRO A 123 2.03 20.31 4.65
N GLY A 124 3.35 20.51 4.74
CA GLY A 124 4.05 20.70 6.01
C GLY A 124 4.53 19.42 6.70
N ALA A 125 4.44 18.27 6.02
CA ALA A 125 5.05 17.02 6.49
C ALA A 125 6.57 17.19 6.69
N PRO A 126 7.16 16.58 7.75
CA PRO A 126 8.59 16.60 8.01
C PRO A 126 9.40 15.71 7.05
#